data_AF-A0A8K1DA53-F1
#
_entry.id   AF-A0A8K1DA53-F1
#
_cell.length_a   1.000
_cell.length_b   1.000
_cell.length_c   1.000
_cell.angle_alpha   90.00
_cell.angle_beta   90.00
_cell.angle_gamma   90.00
#
_symmetry.space_group_name_H-M   'P 1'
#
loop_
_entity.id
_entity.type
_entity.pdbx_description
1 polymer ?
#
loop_
_entity_poly.entity_id
_entity_poly.type
_entity_poly.pdbx_seq_one_letter_code
_entity_poly.pdbx_strand_id
1 'polypeptide(L)'
;MLFPGSVRLLQRALLPALLQGQARLIEQGVPLPQSEANAMDVVIRFALQRLRFAPPNIVLYAWSIGGFTATWAAMSYPDLGGLVLDASFDDLVPLALKVLPRSWRDLVTQTVREHLNLNNAEQLCRYQGPVLLVRRTKDEIITTTVPDDIASNRGNDLLLKLLQHRYPKVLADEGLRAVREWLEAATPEEQSSVLSRSPPNDRWCREQLEAFAGDRSPPFPWSLGEELSPAQRRQMALYLAQKHLQNFEASHCTPLPPQAFRLPWSL
;
A
#
# COMPACT_ATOMS: atom_id res chain seq x y z
N MET A 1 -34.19 -20.50 7.76
CA MET A 1 -35.10 -19.73 6.89
C MET A 1 -35.47 -18.44 7.61
N LEU A 2 -34.95 -17.30 7.15
CA LEU A 2 -35.37 -15.99 7.64
C LEU A 2 -36.71 -15.63 6.98
N PHE A 3 -37.73 -15.37 7.78
CA PHE A 3 -39.08 -15.08 7.28
C PHE A 3 -39.10 -13.73 6.54
N PRO A 4 -39.74 -13.62 5.36
CA PRO A 4 -39.81 -12.37 4.58
C PRO A 4 -40.39 -11.17 5.36
N GLY A 5 -41.21 -11.43 6.39
CA GLY A 5 -41.78 -10.40 7.26
C GLY A 5 -40.77 -9.77 8.22
N SER A 6 -39.75 -10.49 8.68
CA SER A 6 -38.77 -9.95 9.64
C SER A 6 -37.76 -9.02 8.96
N VAL A 7 -37.39 -9.28 7.70
CA VAL A 7 -36.55 -8.39 6.89
C VAL A 7 -37.27 -7.07 6.58
N ARG A 8 -38.58 -7.12 6.29
CA ARG A 8 -39.41 -5.92 6.07
C ARG A 8 -39.56 -5.06 7.32
N LEU A 9 -39.69 -5.69 8.49
CA LEU A 9 -39.74 -5.01 9.79
C LEU A 9 -38.39 -4.36 10.15
N LEU A 10 -37.29 -5.08 9.93
CA LEU A 10 -35.93 -4.56 10.15
C LEU A 10 -35.63 -3.38 9.22
N GLN A 11 -35.98 -3.50 7.93
CA GLN A 11 -35.85 -2.41 6.96
C GLN A 11 -36.71 -1.22 7.36
N ARG A 12 -37.98 -1.39 7.75
CA ARG A 12 -38.83 -0.27 8.18
C ARG A 12 -38.33 0.43 9.45
N ALA A 13 -37.75 -0.32 10.38
CA ALA A 13 -37.23 0.23 11.63
C ALA A 13 -35.92 1.01 11.42
N LEU A 14 -35.05 0.53 10.51
CA LEU A 14 -33.73 1.12 10.27
C LEU A 14 -33.73 2.19 9.17
N LEU A 15 -34.65 2.12 8.20
CA LEU A 15 -34.69 3.02 7.04
C LEU A 15 -34.78 4.51 7.42
N PRO A 16 -35.57 4.94 8.42
CA PRO A 16 -35.58 6.35 8.83
C PRO A 16 -34.23 6.81 9.40
N ALA A 17 -33.56 5.97 10.20
CA ALA A 17 -32.24 6.26 10.75
C ALA A 17 -31.14 6.23 9.67
N LEU A 18 -31.26 5.34 8.68
CA LEU A 18 -30.37 5.27 7.52
C LEU A 18 -30.56 6.47 6.59
N LEU A 19 -31.79 6.90 6.32
CA LEU A 19 -32.08 8.09 5.51
C LEU A 19 -31.71 9.38 6.24
N GLN A 20 -31.91 9.46 7.56
CA GLN A 20 -31.48 10.58 8.37
C GLN A 20 -29.96 10.62 8.54
N GLY A 21 -29.31 9.45 8.62
CA GLY A 21 -27.87 9.29 8.49
C GLY A 21 -27.40 9.81 7.13
N GLN A 22 -27.98 9.30 6.03
CA GLN A 22 -27.64 9.67 4.66
C GLN A 22 -27.84 11.17 4.36
N ALA A 23 -28.91 11.79 4.89
CA ALA A 23 -29.17 13.22 4.72
C ALA A 23 -28.18 14.08 5.52
N ARG A 24 -27.87 13.73 6.77
CA ARG A 24 -26.81 14.40 7.57
C ARG A 24 -25.42 14.21 6.97
N LEU A 25 -25.19 13.07 6.34
CA LEU A 25 -23.98 12.71 5.62
C LEU A 25 -23.80 13.61 4.37
N ILE A 26 -24.86 13.86 3.60
CA ILE A 26 -24.81 14.71 2.40
C ILE A 26 -24.57 16.20 2.73
N GLU A 27 -25.13 16.72 3.82
CA GLU A 27 -24.99 18.14 4.19
C GLU A 27 -23.64 18.54 4.83
N GLN A 28 -22.86 17.58 5.35
CA GLN A 28 -21.59 17.85 6.07
C GLN A 28 -20.30 17.46 5.31
N GLY A 29 -20.42 16.83 4.14
CA GLY A 29 -19.28 16.31 3.37
C GLY A 29 -18.75 15.01 3.97
N VAL A 30 -19.30 13.87 3.57
CA VAL A 30 -18.81 12.56 4.02
C VAL A 30 -17.44 12.27 3.42
N PRO A 31 -16.47 11.77 4.21
CA PRO A 31 -15.22 11.21 3.72
C PRO A 31 -15.46 9.83 3.05
N LEU A 32 -16.26 9.82 1.99
CA LEU A 32 -16.38 8.64 1.13
C LEU A 32 -15.19 8.58 0.17
N PRO A 33 -14.78 7.38 -0.26
CA PRO A 33 -13.64 7.20 -1.18
C PRO A 33 -13.69 8.14 -2.40
N GLN A 34 -14.88 8.30 -3.01
CA GLN A 34 -15.03 9.20 -4.16
C GLN A 34 -14.88 10.69 -3.80
N SER A 35 -15.36 11.11 -2.62
CA SER A 35 -15.20 12.49 -2.16
C SER A 35 -13.73 12.82 -1.93
N GLU A 36 -12.98 11.91 -1.32
CA GLU A 36 -11.53 12.04 -1.09
C GLU A 36 -10.75 12.13 -2.40
N ALA A 37 -11.07 11.26 -3.37
CA ALA A 37 -10.51 11.30 -4.70
C ALA A 37 -10.78 12.64 -5.41
N ASN A 38 -12.03 13.12 -5.37
CA ASN A 38 -12.41 14.41 -5.96
C ASN A 38 -11.67 15.58 -5.30
N ALA A 39 -11.51 15.56 -3.97
CA ALA A 39 -10.77 16.60 -3.26
C ALA A 39 -9.29 16.61 -3.67
N MET A 40 -8.67 15.44 -3.77
CA MET A 40 -7.28 15.33 -4.21
C MET A 40 -7.09 15.74 -5.67
N ASP A 41 -8.03 15.41 -6.55
CA ASP A 41 -8.05 15.87 -7.94
C ASP A 41 -7.96 17.41 -8.04
N VAL A 42 -8.71 18.12 -7.21
CA VAL A 42 -8.64 19.59 -7.11
C VAL A 42 -7.27 20.06 -6.65
N VAL A 43 -6.67 19.40 -5.65
CA VAL A 43 -5.33 19.75 -5.14
C VAL A 43 -4.26 19.57 -6.21
N ILE A 44 -4.25 18.42 -6.92
CA ILE A 44 -3.29 18.15 -7.99
C ILE A 44 -3.46 19.14 -9.14
N ARG A 45 -4.71 19.39 -9.59
CA ARG A 45 -4.96 20.38 -10.64
C ARG A 45 -4.56 21.79 -10.22
N PHE A 46 -4.75 22.17 -8.96
CA PHE A 46 -4.28 23.45 -8.45
C PHE A 46 -2.74 23.54 -8.54
N ALA A 47 -2.02 22.51 -8.12
CA ALA A 47 -0.57 22.46 -8.22
C ALA A 47 -0.08 22.58 -9.68
N LEU A 48 -0.70 21.84 -10.60
CA LEU A 48 -0.32 21.83 -12.02
C LEU A 48 -0.72 23.11 -12.77
N GLN A 49 -1.94 23.61 -12.54
CA GLN A 49 -2.52 24.68 -13.36
C GLN A 49 -2.34 26.06 -12.77
N ARG A 50 -2.32 26.19 -11.43
CA ARG A 50 -2.18 27.48 -10.75
C ARG A 50 -0.75 27.71 -10.27
N LEU A 51 -0.16 26.73 -9.59
CA LEU A 51 1.23 26.85 -9.12
C LEU A 51 2.27 26.53 -10.20
N ARG A 52 1.83 25.89 -11.30
CA ARG A 52 2.68 25.56 -12.47
C ARG A 52 3.88 24.68 -12.12
N PHE A 53 3.75 23.82 -11.11
CA PHE A 53 4.76 22.80 -10.85
C PHE A 53 4.76 21.78 -11.99
N ALA A 54 5.95 21.44 -12.48
CA ALA A 54 6.10 20.33 -13.42
C ALA A 54 5.74 19.01 -12.70
N PRO A 55 5.01 18.07 -13.34
CA PRO A 55 4.61 16.83 -12.69
C PRO A 55 5.76 16.06 -12.01
N PRO A 56 6.96 15.93 -12.61
CA PRO A 56 8.09 15.25 -11.97
C PRO A 56 8.61 15.93 -10.69
N ASN A 57 8.25 17.20 -10.45
CA ASN A 57 8.62 17.95 -9.25
C ASN A 57 7.57 17.84 -8.13
N ILE A 58 6.53 17.03 -8.31
CA ILE A 58 5.48 16.81 -7.33
C ILE A 58 5.64 15.41 -6.76
N VAL A 59 5.87 15.31 -5.46
CA VAL A 59 5.91 14.04 -4.71
C VAL A 59 4.73 14.00 -3.78
N LEU A 60 3.98 12.90 -3.79
CA LEU A 60 2.87 12.67 -2.89
C LEU A 60 3.38 11.98 -1.63
N TYR A 61 3.11 12.58 -0.48
CA TYR A 61 3.29 11.94 0.82
C TYR A 61 1.92 11.68 1.42
N ALA A 62 1.70 10.46 1.89
CA ALA A 62 0.49 10.10 2.59
C ALA A 62 0.79 9.23 3.80
N TRP A 63 -0.08 9.38 4.80
CA TRP A 63 0.01 8.66 6.05
C TRP A 63 -1.29 7.92 6.32
N SER A 64 -1.19 6.65 6.72
CA SER A 64 -2.33 5.83 7.12
C SER A 64 -3.42 5.78 6.05
N ILE A 65 -4.66 6.09 6.42
CA ILE A 65 -5.83 6.12 5.52
C ILE A 65 -5.66 7.04 4.31
N GLY A 66 -4.83 8.09 4.42
CA GLY A 66 -4.50 8.96 3.29
C GLY A 66 -3.79 8.24 2.14
N GLY A 67 -3.25 7.03 2.40
CA GLY A 67 -2.67 6.18 1.38
C GLY A 67 -3.64 5.82 0.26
N PHE A 68 -4.95 5.73 0.55
CA PHE A 68 -5.97 5.56 -0.49
C PHE A 68 -5.96 6.74 -1.46
N THR A 69 -6.08 7.94 -0.93
CA THR A 69 -6.18 9.15 -1.73
C THR A 69 -4.91 9.41 -2.54
N ALA A 70 -3.74 9.13 -1.97
CA ALA A 70 -2.47 9.29 -2.67
C ALA A 70 -2.21 8.21 -3.73
N THR A 71 -2.60 6.95 -3.49
CA THR A 71 -2.52 5.90 -4.52
C THR A 71 -3.50 6.16 -5.65
N TRP A 72 -4.68 6.72 -5.37
CA TRP A 72 -5.63 7.18 -6.37
C TRP A 72 -5.05 8.29 -7.25
N ALA A 73 -4.41 9.28 -6.64
CA ALA A 73 -3.77 10.36 -7.36
C ALA A 73 -2.60 9.86 -8.21
N ALA A 74 -1.74 9.00 -7.66
CA ALA A 74 -0.61 8.43 -8.38
C ALA A 74 -1.06 7.61 -9.60
N MET A 75 -2.12 6.80 -9.51
CA MET A 75 -2.64 6.09 -10.69
C MET A 75 -3.29 7.01 -11.73
N SER A 76 -3.87 8.13 -11.30
CA SER A 76 -4.58 9.09 -12.19
C SER A 76 -3.63 10.10 -12.84
N TYR A 77 -2.50 10.36 -12.19
CA TYR A 77 -1.45 11.29 -12.62
C TYR A 77 -0.11 10.53 -12.63
N PRO A 78 0.14 9.66 -13.64
CA PRO A 78 1.29 8.76 -13.64
C PRO A 78 2.64 9.48 -13.81
N ASP A 79 2.64 10.73 -14.29
CA ASP A 79 3.84 11.54 -14.52
C ASP A 79 4.36 12.26 -13.25
N LEU A 80 3.73 12.03 -12.09
CA LEU A 80 4.19 12.59 -10.82
C LEU A 80 5.58 12.04 -10.45
N GLY A 81 6.35 12.84 -9.70
CA GLY A 81 7.75 12.53 -9.37
C GLY A 81 7.94 11.37 -8.41
N GLY A 82 6.92 11.01 -7.62
CA GLY A 82 7.03 9.91 -6.67
C GLY A 82 5.88 9.82 -5.68
N LEU A 83 5.79 8.68 -5.02
CA LEU A 83 4.82 8.39 -3.98
C LEU A 83 5.52 7.84 -2.73
N VAL A 84 5.27 8.45 -1.57
CA VAL A 84 5.71 8.00 -0.25
C VAL A 84 4.47 7.64 0.57
N LEU A 85 4.38 6.38 1.00
CA LEU A 85 3.30 5.88 1.85
C LEU A 85 3.84 5.51 3.23
N ASP A 86 3.53 6.32 4.23
CA ASP A 86 3.87 6.06 5.63
C ASP A 86 2.70 5.38 6.36
N ALA A 87 2.98 4.30 7.09
CA ALA A 87 1.98 3.60 7.90
C ALA A 87 0.70 3.22 7.15
N SER A 88 0.81 2.95 5.85
CA SER A 88 -0.33 2.61 4.98
C SER A 88 -0.56 1.10 4.92
N PHE A 89 -1.65 0.71 4.27
CA PHE A 89 -2.11 -0.66 4.13
C PHE A 89 -2.50 -0.97 2.69
N ASP A 90 -2.64 -2.24 2.37
CA ASP A 90 -3.01 -2.73 1.04
C ASP A 90 -4.52 -2.78 0.79
N ASP A 91 -5.29 -3.12 1.83
CA ASP A 91 -6.72 -3.37 1.78
C ASP A 91 -7.36 -3.09 3.16
N LEU A 92 -8.54 -2.46 3.18
CA LEU A 92 -9.22 -2.13 4.43
C LEU A 92 -9.88 -3.33 5.12
N VAL A 93 -10.31 -4.35 4.38
CA VAL A 93 -11.11 -5.46 4.93
C VAL A 93 -10.42 -6.16 6.10
N PRO A 94 -9.13 -6.56 6.02
CA PRO A 94 -8.44 -7.19 7.14
C PRO A 94 -8.42 -6.32 8.40
N LEU A 95 -8.27 -5.00 8.25
CA LEU A 95 -8.25 -4.05 9.37
C LEU A 95 -9.65 -3.89 9.99
N ALA A 96 -10.70 -3.81 9.17
CA ALA A 96 -12.07 -3.74 9.65
C ALA A 96 -12.46 -5.00 10.44
N LEU A 97 -12.03 -6.18 9.97
CA LEU A 97 -12.28 -7.46 10.64
C LEU A 97 -11.51 -7.64 11.95
N LYS A 98 -10.40 -6.91 12.17
CA LYS A 98 -9.69 -6.88 13.47
C LYS A 98 -10.52 -6.19 14.56
N VAL A 99 -11.27 -5.14 14.19
CA VAL A 99 -12.02 -4.31 15.15
C VAL A 99 -13.42 -4.84 15.43
N LEU A 100 -14.03 -5.51 14.46
CA LEU A 100 -15.45 -5.90 14.52
C LEU A 100 -15.68 -7.35 14.96
N PRO A 101 -16.86 -7.69 15.52
CA PRO A 101 -17.18 -9.05 15.95
C PRO A 101 -17.09 -10.07 14.82
N ARG A 102 -16.45 -11.22 15.08
CA ARG A 102 -16.29 -12.30 14.09
C ARG A 102 -17.61 -12.81 13.52
N SER A 103 -18.69 -12.76 14.27
CA SER A 103 -20.04 -13.18 13.84
C SER A 103 -20.61 -12.33 12.70
N TRP A 104 -20.05 -11.14 12.42
CA TRP A 104 -20.52 -10.22 11.40
C TRP A 104 -19.58 -10.14 10.18
N ARG A 105 -18.63 -11.08 10.07
CA ARG A 105 -17.58 -11.08 9.04
C ARG A 105 -18.10 -10.80 7.63
N ASP A 106 -19.14 -11.50 7.22
CA ASP A 106 -19.67 -11.40 5.85
C ASP A 106 -20.33 -10.04 5.61
N LEU A 107 -21.13 -9.57 6.56
CA LEU A 107 -21.78 -8.26 6.50
C LEU A 107 -20.75 -7.12 6.46
N VAL A 108 -19.72 -7.19 7.32
CA VAL A 108 -18.62 -6.21 7.35
C VAL A 108 -17.87 -6.21 6.04
N THR A 109 -17.51 -7.39 5.53
CA THR A 109 -16.79 -7.52 4.26
C THR A 109 -17.61 -6.91 3.13
N GLN A 110 -18.89 -7.26 3.03
CA GLN A 110 -19.79 -6.70 2.01
C GLN A 110 -19.90 -5.18 2.13
N THR A 111 -20.15 -4.65 3.34
CA THR A 111 -20.30 -3.22 3.60
C THR A 111 -19.03 -2.45 3.21
N VAL A 112 -17.86 -2.95 3.61
CA VAL A 112 -16.56 -2.32 3.26
C VAL A 112 -16.37 -2.34 1.74
N ARG A 113 -16.62 -3.46 1.08
CA ARG A 113 -16.44 -3.59 -0.37
C ARG A 113 -17.40 -2.72 -1.18
N GLU A 114 -18.63 -2.53 -0.71
CA GLU A 114 -19.65 -1.75 -1.43
C GLU A 114 -19.54 -0.24 -1.17
N HIS A 115 -19.09 0.17 0.02
CA HIS A 115 -19.18 1.57 0.43
C HIS A 115 -17.85 2.23 0.81
N LEU A 116 -16.84 1.46 1.21
CA LEU A 116 -15.56 1.95 1.73
C LEU A 116 -14.38 1.15 1.16
N ASN A 117 -14.41 0.83 -0.13
CA ASN A 117 -13.41 -0.03 -0.77
C ASN A 117 -12.07 0.71 -0.94
N LEU A 118 -11.28 0.78 0.14
CA LEU A 118 -9.93 1.32 0.10
C LEU A 118 -8.97 0.24 -0.42
N ASN A 119 -8.86 0.17 -1.75
CA ASN A 119 -8.09 -0.81 -2.50
C ASN A 119 -6.68 -0.29 -2.87
N ASN A 120 -5.96 0.27 -1.90
CA ASN A 120 -4.69 0.98 -2.08
C ASN A 120 -3.69 0.19 -2.94
N ALA A 121 -3.55 -1.13 -2.73
CA ALA A 121 -2.64 -1.95 -3.52
C ALA A 121 -3.04 -2.07 -5.00
N GLU A 122 -4.33 -2.15 -5.30
CA GLU A 122 -4.81 -2.21 -6.70
C GLU A 122 -4.52 -0.89 -7.43
N GLN A 123 -4.74 0.24 -6.75
CA GLN A 123 -4.43 1.57 -7.26
C GLN A 123 -2.93 1.75 -7.43
N LEU A 124 -2.15 1.37 -6.42
CA LEU A 124 -0.69 1.46 -6.43
C LEU A 124 -0.06 0.67 -7.59
N CYS A 125 -0.56 -0.53 -7.89
CA CYS A 125 -0.06 -1.34 -9.01
C CYS A 125 -0.22 -0.65 -10.38
N ARG A 126 -1.16 0.29 -10.52
CA ARG A 126 -1.34 1.04 -11.77
C ARG A 126 -0.36 2.21 -11.92
N TYR A 127 0.34 2.59 -10.85
CA TYR A 127 1.32 3.66 -10.87
C TYR A 127 2.70 3.15 -11.32
N GLN A 128 3.25 3.78 -12.36
CA GLN A 128 4.53 3.41 -12.97
C GLN A 128 5.74 4.09 -12.33
N GLY A 129 5.53 5.19 -11.60
CA GLY A 129 6.61 6.01 -11.05
C GLY A 129 7.25 5.46 -9.77
N PRO A 130 8.21 6.20 -9.20
CA PRO A 130 8.94 5.81 -7.98
C PRO A 130 8.04 5.68 -6.74
N VAL A 131 8.23 4.62 -5.93
CA VAL A 131 7.44 4.37 -4.70
C VAL A 131 8.34 4.06 -3.51
N LEU A 132 8.06 4.67 -2.36
CA LEU A 132 8.65 4.33 -1.06
C LEU A 132 7.55 4.05 -0.04
N LEU A 133 7.67 2.94 0.67
CA LEU A 133 6.85 2.59 1.80
C LEU A 133 7.64 2.80 3.09
N VAL A 134 7.09 3.57 4.02
CA VAL A 134 7.62 3.69 5.39
C VAL A 134 6.78 2.78 6.29
N ARG A 135 7.38 1.66 6.72
CA ARG A 135 6.74 0.68 7.60
C ARG A 135 7.12 0.98 9.04
N ARG A 136 6.10 1.29 9.85
CA ARG A 136 6.24 1.47 11.29
C ARG A 136 6.32 0.11 11.98
N THR A 137 7.40 -0.13 12.71
CA THR A 137 7.65 -1.46 13.29
C THR A 137 6.87 -1.72 14.57
N LYS A 138 6.37 -0.67 15.24
CA LYS A 138 5.55 -0.77 16.45
C LYS A 138 4.10 -0.35 16.19
N ASP A 139 3.62 -0.58 14.96
CA ASP A 139 2.31 -0.10 14.52
C ASP A 139 1.15 -0.98 15.05
N GLU A 140 0.33 -0.38 15.88
CA GLU A 140 -0.82 -1.01 16.53
C GLU A 140 -2.10 -0.95 15.68
N ILE A 141 -2.14 -0.12 14.64
CA ILE A 141 -3.34 0.17 13.84
C ILE A 141 -3.36 -0.67 12.57
N ILE A 142 -2.29 -0.65 11.78
CA ILE A 142 -2.23 -1.38 10.49
C ILE A 142 -1.75 -2.83 10.63
N THR A 143 -1.64 -3.35 11.85
CA THR A 143 -1.49 -4.79 12.15
C THR A 143 -2.86 -5.46 12.24
N THR A 144 -2.93 -6.77 11.98
CA THR A 144 -4.23 -7.51 11.96
C THR A 144 -4.46 -8.44 13.16
N THR A 145 -3.44 -8.64 13.99
CA THR A 145 -3.47 -9.53 15.16
C THR A 145 -3.31 -8.70 16.43
N VAL A 146 -2.17 -8.84 17.12
CA VAL A 146 -1.80 -8.11 18.33
C VAL A 146 -0.87 -6.95 17.97
N PRO A 147 -0.79 -5.90 18.82
CA PRO A 147 0.29 -4.93 18.74
C PRO A 147 1.66 -5.63 18.72
N ASP A 148 2.63 -5.05 18.02
CA ASP A 148 4.00 -5.58 17.86
C ASP A 148 4.15 -6.87 17.03
N ASP A 149 3.06 -7.41 16.45
CA ASP A 149 3.16 -8.48 15.44
C ASP A 149 3.48 -7.88 14.06
N ILE A 150 4.77 -7.70 13.79
CA ILE A 150 5.28 -7.14 12.54
C ILE A 150 4.84 -7.94 11.31
N ALA A 151 4.66 -9.26 11.44
CA ALA A 151 4.29 -10.13 10.33
C ALA A 151 2.87 -9.79 9.82
N SER A 152 2.00 -9.38 10.75
CA SER A 152 0.62 -9.00 10.46
C SER A 152 0.44 -7.57 9.91
N ASN A 153 1.52 -6.78 9.84
CA ASN A 153 1.50 -5.40 9.37
C ASN A 153 1.10 -5.34 7.88
N ARG A 154 0.00 -4.65 7.55
CA ARG A 154 -0.55 -4.56 6.18
C ARG A 154 0.36 -3.82 5.20
N GLY A 155 1.37 -3.09 5.67
CA GLY A 155 2.45 -2.56 4.83
C GLY A 155 3.26 -3.66 4.16
N ASN A 156 3.35 -4.86 4.76
CA ASN A 156 4.01 -6.03 4.19
C ASN A 156 3.27 -6.51 2.93
N ASP A 157 1.97 -6.73 3.03
CA ASP A 157 1.13 -7.12 1.89
C ASP A 157 1.14 -6.05 0.79
N LEU A 158 1.19 -4.76 1.17
CA LEU A 158 1.28 -3.66 0.21
C LEU A 158 2.57 -3.73 -0.60
N LEU A 159 3.73 -3.92 0.07
CA LEU A 159 5.01 -4.10 -0.60
C LEU A 159 5.01 -5.34 -1.51
N LEU A 160 4.52 -6.47 -0.98
CA LEU A 160 4.50 -7.73 -1.72
C LEU A 160 3.65 -7.61 -2.98
N LYS A 161 2.45 -7.04 -2.89
CA LYS A 161 1.58 -6.82 -4.06
C LYS A 161 2.24 -5.90 -5.09
N LEU A 162 2.89 -4.82 -4.65
CA LEU A 162 3.63 -3.91 -5.54
C LEU A 162 4.74 -4.65 -6.28
N LEU A 163 5.61 -5.36 -5.55
CA LEU A 163 6.76 -6.05 -6.15
C LEU A 163 6.36 -7.25 -7.01
N GLN A 164 5.32 -7.99 -6.62
CA GLN A 164 4.75 -9.07 -7.43
C GLN A 164 4.14 -8.54 -8.72
N HIS A 165 3.52 -7.36 -8.69
CA HIS A 165 3.02 -6.72 -9.89
C HIS A 165 4.15 -6.21 -10.78
N ARG A 166 5.14 -5.51 -10.22
CA ARG A 166 6.24 -4.92 -10.99
C ARG A 166 7.24 -5.93 -11.54
N TYR A 167 7.55 -6.96 -10.76
CA TYR A 167 8.60 -7.93 -11.06
C TYR A 167 8.12 -9.38 -10.83
N PRO A 168 7.07 -9.83 -11.54
CA PRO A 168 6.40 -11.11 -11.27
C PRO A 168 7.34 -12.32 -11.29
N LYS A 169 8.38 -12.31 -12.13
CA LYS A 169 9.32 -13.42 -12.28
C LYS A 169 10.43 -13.39 -11.24
N VAL A 170 10.77 -12.22 -10.71
CA VAL A 170 11.67 -12.09 -9.54
C VAL A 170 10.95 -12.50 -8.26
N LEU A 171 9.72 -12.04 -8.08
CA LEU A 171 8.87 -12.32 -6.91
C LEU A 171 8.07 -13.62 -7.06
N ALA A 172 8.68 -14.62 -7.69
CA ALA A 172 8.18 -15.99 -7.77
C ALA A 172 8.97 -16.91 -6.84
N ASP A 173 8.31 -17.93 -6.29
CA ASP A 173 8.89 -19.00 -5.48
C ASP A 173 9.84 -18.49 -4.37
N GLU A 174 11.13 -18.75 -4.53
CA GLU A 174 12.20 -18.40 -3.60
C GLU A 174 12.32 -16.88 -3.37
N GLY A 175 12.09 -16.05 -4.38
CA GLY A 175 12.13 -14.59 -4.23
C GLY A 175 11.02 -14.09 -3.31
N LEU A 176 9.79 -14.59 -3.49
CA LEU A 176 8.67 -14.27 -2.62
C LEU A 176 8.91 -14.77 -1.19
N ARG A 177 9.42 -16.00 -1.04
CA ARG A 177 9.72 -16.61 0.26
C ARG A 177 10.76 -15.79 1.03
N ALA A 178 11.84 -15.36 0.36
CA ALA A 178 12.89 -14.56 0.97
C ALA A 178 12.38 -13.19 1.44
N VAL A 179 11.57 -12.50 0.63
CA VAL A 179 11.00 -11.20 1.03
C VAL A 179 10.01 -11.36 2.18
N ARG A 180 9.17 -12.42 2.20
CA ARG A 180 8.28 -12.71 3.34
C ARG A 180 9.07 -12.95 4.63
N GLU A 181 10.09 -13.81 4.59
CA GLU A 181 10.94 -14.08 5.75
C GLU A 181 11.60 -12.79 6.27
N TRP A 182 12.06 -11.92 5.38
CA TRP A 182 12.63 -10.62 5.75
C TRP A 182 11.60 -9.65 6.35
N LEU A 183 10.36 -9.64 5.84
CA LEU A 183 9.28 -8.81 6.37
C LEU A 183 8.78 -9.29 7.74
N GLU A 184 8.78 -10.61 7.97
CA GLU A 184 8.35 -11.24 9.21
C GLU A 184 9.39 -11.12 10.35
N ALA A 185 10.64 -10.79 10.01
CA ALA A 185 11.69 -10.52 10.99
C ALA A 185 11.39 -9.25 11.82
N ALA A 186 11.24 -9.43 13.12
CA ALA A 186 10.82 -8.43 14.10
C ALA A 186 11.95 -7.49 14.50
N THR A 187 13.20 -7.96 14.47
CA THR A 187 14.37 -7.16 14.86
C THR A 187 15.33 -6.89 13.69
N PRO A 188 16.14 -5.82 13.78
CA PRO A 188 17.22 -5.59 12.83
C PRO A 188 18.21 -6.75 12.73
N GLU A 189 18.46 -7.47 13.82
CA GLU A 189 19.36 -8.64 13.86
C GLU A 189 18.77 -9.82 13.09
N GLU A 190 17.46 -10.09 13.25
CA GLU A 190 16.76 -11.10 12.48
C GLU A 190 16.75 -10.77 10.98
N GLN A 191 16.47 -9.50 10.62
CA GLN A 191 16.54 -9.04 9.24
C GLN A 191 17.96 -9.20 8.67
N SER A 192 18.98 -8.86 9.46
CA SER A 192 20.39 -9.05 9.08
C SER A 192 20.73 -10.53 8.91
N SER A 193 20.15 -11.42 9.73
CA SER A 193 20.31 -12.87 9.59
C SER A 193 19.70 -13.37 8.27
N VAL A 194 18.50 -12.93 7.91
CA VAL A 194 17.87 -13.28 6.62
C VAL A 194 18.73 -12.80 5.44
N LEU A 195 19.21 -11.55 5.50
CA LEU A 195 20.08 -10.98 4.47
C LEU A 195 21.42 -11.73 4.38
N SER A 196 21.99 -12.17 5.50
CA SER A 196 23.29 -12.88 5.52
C SER A 196 23.26 -14.22 4.77
N ARG A 197 22.10 -14.88 4.67
CA ARG A 197 21.92 -16.13 3.92
C ARG A 197 21.93 -15.94 2.41
N SER A 198 21.62 -14.73 1.93
CA SER A 198 21.56 -14.40 0.51
C SER A 198 21.80 -12.90 0.31
N PRO A 199 23.01 -12.40 0.63
CA PRO A 199 23.28 -10.97 0.67
C PRO A 199 23.12 -10.40 -0.75
N PRO A 200 22.25 -9.39 -0.94
CA PRO A 200 22.10 -8.78 -2.24
C PRO A 200 23.40 -8.13 -2.68
N ASN A 201 23.89 -8.50 -3.87
CA ASN A 201 24.96 -7.75 -4.50
C ASN A 201 24.35 -6.50 -5.17
N ASP A 202 24.42 -5.36 -4.50
CA ASP A 202 23.82 -4.09 -4.98
C ASP A 202 24.26 -3.72 -6.39
N ARG A 203 25.54 -3.92 -6.72
CA ARG A 203 26.09 -3.61 -8.04
C ARG A 203 25.49 -4.52 -9.10
N TRP A 204 25.52 -5.83 -8.87
CA TRP A 204 24.95 -6.79 -9.81
C TRP A 204 23.44 -6.58 -9.99
N CYS A 205 22.69 -6.35 -8.90
CA CYS A 205 21.25 -6.10 -8.99
C CYS A 205 20.95 -4.86 -9.83
N ARG A 206 21.69 -3.78 -9.60
CA ARG A 206 21.56 -2.55 -10.38
C ARG A 206 21.89 -2.76 -11.85
N GLU A 207 23.01 -3.41 -12.16
CA GLU A 207 23.43 -3.70 -13.53
C GLU A 207 22.38 -4.54 -14.28
N GLN A 208 21.76 -5.53 -13.64
CA GLN A 208 20.68 -6.32 -14.24
C GLN A 208 19.41 -5.51 -14.49
N LEU A 209 19.04 -4.64 -13.57
CA LEU A 209 17.88 -3.76 -13.71
C LEU A 209 18.09 -2.74 -14.84
N GLU A 210 19.27 -2.11 -14.90
CA GLU A 210 19.65 -1.16 -15.95
C GLU A 210 19.72 -1.85 -17.32
N ALA A 211 20.33 -3.03 -17.39
CA ALA A 211 20.38 -3.82 -18.62
C ALA A 211 18.98 -4.20 -19.15
N PHE A 212 18.04 -4.50 -18.25
CA PHE A 212 16.66 -4.79 -18.64
C PHE A 212 15.89 -3.53 -19.04
N ALA A 213 16.06 -2.43 -18.29
CA ALA A 213 15.38 -1.18 -18.55
C ALA A 213 15.77 -0.59 -19.91
N GLY A 214 17.06 -0.70 -20.26
CA GLY A 214 17.66 -0.06 -21.42
C GLY A 214 17.37 1.45 -21.46
N ASP A 215 17.37 2.03 -22.66
CA ASP A 215 17.14 3.47 -22.83
C ASP A 215 15.66 3.90 -22.70
N ARG A 216 14.73 2.93 -22.70
CA ARG A 216 13.28 3.20 -22.82
C ARG A 216 12.49 2.95 -21.56
N SER A 217 13.07 2.31 -20.54
CA SER A 217 12.42 1.94 -19.27
C SER A 217 10.97 1.47 -19.48
N PRO A 218 10.76 0.24 -20.00
CA PRO A 218 9.43 -0.22 -20.34
C PRO A 218 8.49 -0.14 -19.12
N PRO A 219 7.18 0.06 -19.33
CA PRO A 219 6.23 0.06 -18.21
C PRO A 219 6.23 -1.32 -17.52
N PHE A 220 5.92 -1.32 -16.23
CA PHE A 220 5.66 -2.54 -15.49
C PHE A 220 4.39 -3.23 -16.02
N PRO A 221 4.30 -4.58 -15.94
CA PRO A 221 5.22 -5.53 -15.31
C PRO A 221 6.48 -5.82 -16.14
N TRP A 222 7.62 -6.04 -15.47
CA TRP A 222 8.86 -6.49 -16.11
C TRP A 222 8.99 -8.02 -16.11
N SER A 223 9.41 -8.57 -17.24
CA SER A 223 9.73 -10.01 -17.38
C SER A 223 11.09 -10.39 -16.80
N LEU A 224 11.86 -9.43 -16.27
CA LEU A 224 13.10 -9.68 -15.55
C LEU A 224 12.89 -10.80 -14.50
N GLY A 225 13.73 -11.83 -14.53
CA GLY A 225 13.66 -12.96 -13.60
C GLY A 225 13.48 -14.33 -14.23
N GLU A 226 13.07 -14.41 -15.51
CA GLU A 226 12.86 -15.70 -16.21
C GLU A 226 14.14 -16.55 -16.25
N GLU A 227 15.26 -15.92 -16.57
CA GLU A 227 16.57 -16.57 -16.69
C GLU A 227 17.36 -16.62 -15.36
N LEU A 228 16.85 -15.96 -14.31
CA LEU A 228 17.55 -15.91 -13.02
C LEU A 228 17.43 -17.25 -12.29
N SER A 229 18.56 -17.74 -11.80
CA SER A 229 18.59 -18.87 -10.87
C SER A 229 17.81 -18.55 -9.58
N PRO A 230 17.37 -19.58 -8.82
CA PRO A 230 16.65 -19.34 -7.57
C PRO A 230 17.41 -18.45 -6.57
N ALA A 231 18.75 -18.60 -6.49
CA ALA A 231 19.59 -17.74 -5.64
C ALA A 231 19.63 -16.29 -6.11
N GLN A 232 19.71 -16.06 -7.43
CA GLN A 232 19.66 -14.72 -8.02
C GLN A 232 18.29 -14.06 -7.83
N ARG A 233 17.19 -14.82 -7.93
CA ARG A 233 15.84 -14.31 -7.62
C ARG A 233 15.72 -13.85 -6.17
N ARG A 234 16.26 -14.61 -5.21
CA ARG A 234 16.31 -14.19 -3.80
C ARG A 234 17.06 -12.88 -3.61
N GLN A 235 18.27 -12.77 -4.16
CA GLN A 235 19.07 -11.55 -4.06
C GLN A 235 18.35 -10.34 -4.67
N MET A 236 17.83 -10.49 -5.88
CA MET A 236 17.11 -9.41 -6.57
C MET A 236 15.82 -9.01 -5.83
N ALA A 237 15.05 -9.97 -5.32
CA ALA A 237 13.83 -9.71 -4.58
C ALA A 237 14.11 -8.92 -3.28
N LEU A 238 15.12 -9.35 -2.52
CA LEU A 238 15.55 -8.65 -1.30
C LEU A 238 16.09 -7.26 -1.59
N TYR A 239 16.90 -7.09 -2.66
CA TYR A 239 17.36 -5.78 -3.10
C TYR A 239 16.20 -4.84 -3.40
N LEU A 240 15.23 -5.28 -4.21
CA LEU A 240 14.05 -4.48 -4.56
C LEU A 240 13.21 -4.13 -3.33
N ALA A 241 13.04 -5.05 -2.39
CA ALA A 241 12.36 -4.81 -1.12
C ALA A 241 13.07 -3.71 -0.31
N GLN A 242 14.40 -3.73 -0.22
CA GLN A 242 15.19 -2.71 0.48
C GLN A 242 15.16 -1.34 -0.21
N LYS A 243 14.94 -1.26 -1.53
CA LYS A 243 14.78 0.03 -2.24
C LYS A 243 13.38 0.65 -2.06
N HIS A 244 12.37 -0.17 -1.83
CA HIS A 244 10.96 0.27 -1.74
C HIS A 244 10.42 0.33 -0.31
N LEU A 245 11.13 -0.22 0.68
CA LEU A 245 10.67 -0.24 2.08
C LEU A 245 11.74 0.34 3.02
N GLN A 246 11.32 1.28 3.86
CA GLN A 246 12.09 1.79 4.98
C GLN A 246 11.37 1.43 6.28
N ASN A 247 12.05 0.76 7.20
CA ASN A 247 11.54 0.58 8.56
C ASN A 247 11.74 1.88 9.36
N PHE A 248 10.74 2.22 10.17
CA PHE A 248 10.80 3.30 11.15
C PHE A 248 10.27 2.80 12.49
N GLU A 249 11.10 2.86 13.53
CA GLU A 249 10.73 2.36 14.85
C GLU A 249 9.85 3.37 15.59
N ALA A 250 8.54 3.26 15.39
CA ALA A 250 7.55 4.10 16.07
C ALA A 250 6.15 3.47 16.04
N SER A 251 5.28 3.95 16.93
CA SER A 251 3.85 3.66 16.90
C SER A 251 3.15 4.39 15.75
N HIS A 252 1.90 4.01 15.47
CA HIS A 252 1.15 4.51 14.33
C HIS A 252 1.09 6.05 14.31
N CYS A 253 0.70 6.66 15.43
CA CYS A 253 0.42 8.10 15.56
C CYS A 253 1.65 9.00 15.81
N THR A 254 2.87 8.44 15.74
CA THR A 254 4.10 9.23 15.96
C THR A 254 4.46 10.01 14.68
N PRO A 255 4.63 11.34 14.68
CA PRO A 255 5.01 12.07 13.46
C PRO A 255 6.34 11.57 12.88
N LEU A 256 6.43 11.44 11.55
CA LEU A 256 7.69 11.11 10.89
C LEU A 256 8.63 12.34 10.98
N PRO A 257 9.84 12.21 11.54
CA PRO A 257 10.75 13.34 11.67
C PRO A 257 11.34 13.72 10.31
N PRO A 258 11.67 15.01 10.05
CA PRO A 258 12.21 15.48 8.77
C PRO A 258 13.40 14.66 8.24
N GLN A 259 14.26 14.16 9.13
CA GLN A 259 15.46 13.38 8.79
C GLN A 259 15.14 11.98 8.27
N ALA A 260 13.94 11.46 8.55
CA ALA A 260 13.50 10.15 8.09
C ALA A 260 12.83 10.20 6.70
N PHE A 261 12.50 11.38 6.19
CA PHE A 261 11.97 11.54 4.84
C PHE A 261 13.04 11.22 3.80
N ARG A 262 12.69 10.36 2.85
CA ARG A 262 13.52 10.04 1.69
C ARG A 262 12.68 10.11 0.45
N LEU A 263 13.30 10.55 -0.64
CA LEU A 263 12.68 10.44 -1.96
C LEU A 263 12.58 8.97 -2.35
N PRO A 264 11.50 8.55 -3.02
CA PRO A 264 11.40 7.22 -3.57
C PRO A 264 12.55 6.89 -4.51
N TRP A 265 13.00 5.64 -4.46
CA TRP A 265 14.06 5.15 -5.34
C TRP A 265 13.57 5.12 -6.79
N SER A 266 14.41 5.64 -7.68
CA SER A 266 14.34 5.48 -9.14
C SER A 266 15.62 4.81 -9.60
N LEU A 267 15.50 3.91 -10.58
CA LEU A 267 16.64 3.23 -11.20
C LEU A 267 17.58 4.24 -11.88
#